data_AF-A0A2H9T6Q7-F1
#
_entry.id   AF-A0A2H9T6Q7-F1
#
_cell.length_a   1.000
_cell.length_b   1.000
_cell.length_c   1.000
_cell.angle_alpha   90.00
_cell.angle_beta   90.00
_cell.angle_gamma   90.00
#
_symmetry.space_group_name_H-M   'P 1'
#
loop_
_entity.id
_entity.type
_entity.pdbx_description
1 polymer ?
#
loop_
_entity_poly.entity_id
_entity_poly.type
_entity_poly.pdbx_seq_one_letter_code
_entity_poly.pdbx_strand_id
1 'polypeptide(L)'
;MTSCLLSWNPKYFELDITENGEKRPCRTGDIIRWTCISKHPKNGDRVYLIRLGQKPPKGLVALGTVVREPYQDAHFRHPEKQCGYIDVRFDELRLSYDQGLLPTRELERCYPEQRWSPQSSGILIHDDYQAALAEQWEQSCGKDLSAVVQESTQRPASIKKHRQKNNKNRDDHSMRVGSNTIFYGPPGTGKTYHVVEAAVRAAEPAFTDFNHRAALKATYDDLVAAGRIRFVTFHQSYSYEEFVEGVRAVTDDDQQISYSVEPGIFRQVCSDAATGMDSKDNPLEKAIADFKEMLLEQESILLKTVTGKPFNVQYHGNTTFRAYPTTNKDKVPERGHAVSIKQIRRYYKNQNLHDIHKPSYVRVILDHLIQQYHLPPYENLSQRRTRKHFVLVIDEINRGNISKIFGELITLIEPSKRAGQPEALSVCLPYSQETFSVPNNLHIIGTMNTADRSLAMMDTALRRRFDFREMMPDCTLLDNTRVKGCCLGHLLRTIN
;
A
#
# COMPACT_ATOMS: atom_id res chain seq x y z
N MET A 1 -19.69 21.24 -30.60
CA MET A 1 -20.71 20.68 -29.67
C MET A 1 -19.94 20.03 -28.55
N THR A 2 -20.20 20.44 -27.31
CA THR A 2 -19.54 19.81 -26.15
C THR A 2 -20.36 18.63 -25.68
N SER A 3 -19.70 17.67 -25.03
CA SER A 3 -20.36 16.50 -24.48
C SER A 3 -20.29 16.55 -22.95
N CYS A 4 -21.41 16.30 -22.28
CA CYS A 4 -21.48 16.23 -20.82
C CYS A 4 -22.00 14.87 -20.34
N LEU A 5 -21.63 14.54 -19.10
CA LEU A 5 -21.98 13.29 -18.44
C LEU A 5 -22.92 13.56 -17.25
N LEU A 6 -24.07 12.89 -17.27
CA LEU A 6 -25.04 12.87 -16.18
C LEU A 6 -24.96 11.53 -15.46
N SER A 7 -25.11 11.56 -14.13
CA SER A 7 -25.16 10.34 -13.33
C SER A 7 -26.60 10.00 -12.95
N TRP A 8 -26.88 8.69 -12.98
CA TRP A 8 -28.16 8.12 -12.59
C TRP A 8 -27.94 6.98 -11.60
N ASN A 9 -28.64 7.00 -10.48
CA ASN A 9 -28.68 5.86 -9.55
C ASN A 9 -30.14 5.41 -9.36
N PRO A 10 -30.52 4.24 -9.90
CA PRO A 10 -31.88 3.73 -9.82
C PRO A 10 -32.42 3.57 -8.39
N LYS A 11 -31.54 3.46 -7.38
CA LYS A 11 -31.95 3.40 -5.96
C LYS A 11 -32.65 4.69 -5.51
N TYR A 12 -32.30 5.82 -6.13
CA TYR A 12 -32.68 7.15 -5.67
C TYR A 12 -33.62 7.86 -6.62
N PHE A 13 -33.61 7.50 -7.89
CA PHE A 13 -34.42 8.14 -8.91
C PHE A 13 -34.78 7.10 -9.98
N GLU A 14 -36.07 6.89 -10.20
CA GLU A 14 -36.58 6.05 -11.30
C GLU A 14 -36.57 6.89 -12.58
N LEU A 15 -36.18 6.27 -13.70
CA LEU A 15 -36.10 6.94 -15.00
C LEU A 15 -37.51 7.00 -15.64
N ASP A 16 -38.42 7.71 -14.99
CA ASP A 16 -39.83 7.79 -15.34
C ASP A 16 -40.26 9.21 -15.72
N ILE A 17 -41.35 9.30 -16.46
CA ILE A 17 -42.00 10.53 -16.88
C ILE A 17 -43.45 10.50 -16.45
N THR A 18 -43.93 11.67 -16.02
CA THR A 18 -45.34 11.85 -15.66
C THR A 18 -46.10 12.33 -16.90
N GLU A 19 -47.03 11.51 -17.39
CA GLU A 19 -47.90 11.83 -18.52
C GLU A 19 -49.35 11.64 -18.05
N ASN A 20 -50.19 12.66 -18.19
CA ASN A 20 -51.59 12.66 -17.72
C ASN A 20 -51.78 12.30 -16.23
N GLY A 21 -50.78 12.58 -15.39
CA GLY A 21 -50.83 12.31 -13.94
C GLY A 21 -50.36 10.91 -13.54
N GLU A 22 -50.02 10.05 -14.49
CA GLU A 22 -49.47 8.70 -14.23
C GLU A 22 -47.98 8.64 -14.58
N LYS A 23 -47.21 7.88 -13.80
CA LYS A 23 -45.80 7.64 -14.08
C LYS A 23 -45.64 6.48 -15.06
N ARG A 24 -44.86 6.70 -16.11
CA ARG A 24 -44.42 5.64 -17.03
C ARG A 24 -42.91 5.67 -17.23
N PRO A 25 -42.28 4.55 -17.61
CA PRO A 25 -40.88 4.53 -18.00
C PRO A 25 -40.57 5.53 -19.11
N CYS A 26 -39.39 6.17 -19.00
CA CYS A 26 -38.84 7.03 -20.04
C CYS A 26 -38.57 6.24 -21.32
N ARG A 27 -38.90 6.84 -22.46
CA ARG A 27 -38.74 6.30 -23.81
C ARG A 27 -37.88 7.24 -24.63
N THR A 28 -37.34 6.71 -25.73
CA THR A 28 -36.61 7.52 -26.70
C THR A 28 -37.48 8.67 -27.21
N GLY A 29 -36.91 9.87 -27.26
CA GLY A 29 -37.57 11.11 -27.67
C GLY A 29 -38.18 11.91 -26.53
N ASP A 30 -38.30 11.32 -25.34
CA ASP A 30 -38.85 12.01 -24.19
C ASP A 30 -37.88 13.07 -23.63
N ILE A 31 -38.44 14.15 -23.07
CA ILE A 31 -37.71 15.20 -22.37
C ILE A 31 -37.84 15.00 -20.86
N ILE A 32 -36.71 14.94 -20.17
CA ILE A 32 -36.64 14.80 -18.73
C ILE A 32 -35.82 15.92 -18.10
N ARG A 33 -36.32 16.42 -16.97
CA ARG A 33 -35.58 17.34 -16.10
C ARG A 33 -34.51 16.57 -15.35
N TRP A 34 -33.26 17.03 -15.43
CA TRP A 34 -32.13 16.40 -14.74
C TRP A 34 -31.37 17.40 -13.89
N THR A 35 -31.01 17.02 -12.66
CA THR A 35 -30.16 17.87 -11.81
C THR A 35 -28.80 18.07 -12.46
N CYS A 36 -28.30 19.29 -12.50
CA CYS A 36 -27.00 19.63 -13.08
C CYS A 36 -26.34 20.73 -12.24
N ILE A 37 -25.14 20.46 -11.74
CA ILE A 37 -24.40 21.45 -10.95
C ILE A 37 -23.62 22.44 -11.82
N SER A 38 -23.39 22.07 -13.07
CA SER A 38 -22.59 22.83 -14.03
C SER A 38 -23.42 23.87 -14.77
N LYS A 39 -22.84 25.06 -14.98
CA LYS A 39 -23.42 26.11 -15.83
C LYS A 39 -22.97 26.01 -17.29
N HIS A 40 -22.15 25.01 -17.62
CA HIS A 40 -21.53 24.87 -18.94
C HIS A 40 -22.43 24.32 -20.06
N PRO A 41 -23.38 23.38 -19.82
CA PRO A 41 -24.18 22.81 -20.90
C PRO A 41 -25.01 23.87 -21.63
N LYS A 42 -24.96 23.89 -22.95
CA LYS A 42 -25.75 24.78 -23.81
C LYS A 42 -26.79 24.01 -24.59
N ASN A 43 -27.80 24.73 -25.11
CA ASN A 43 -28.81 24.11 -25.96
C ASN A 43 -28.14 23.45 -27.19
N GLY A 44 -28.48 22.19 -27.47
CA GLY A 44 -27.89 21.38 -28.53
C GLY A 44 -26.60 20.64 -28.16
N ASP A 45 -26.07 20.79 -26.94
CA ASP A 45 -24.92 19.99 -26.50
C ASP A 45 -25.31 18.53 -26.25
N ARG A 46 -24.34 17.63 -26.45
CA ARG A 46 -24.52 16.19 -26.33
C ARG A 46 -24.47 15.77 -24.86
N VAL A 47 -25.31 14.82 -24.50
CA VAL A 47 -25.46 14.33 -23.14
C VAL A 47 -25.35 12.81 -23.12
N TYR A 48 -24.49 12.29 -22.25
CA TYR A 48 -24.45 10.87 -21.93
C TYR A 48 -24.96 10.63 -20.52
N LEU A 49 -25.76 9.57 -20.34
CA LEU A 49 -26.25 9.15 -19.03
C LEU A 49 -25.51 7.90 -18.56
N ILE A 50 -24.83 7.97 -17.41
CA ILE A 50 -24.19 6.81 -16.79
C ILE A 50 -25.05 6.25 -15.65
N ARG A 51 -25.35 4.95 -15.73
CA ARG A 51 -25.99 4.20 -14.65
C ARG A 51 -24.95 3.78 -13.62
N LEU A 52 -25.11 4.31 -12.41
CA LEU A 52 -24.34 4.04 -11.21
C LEU A 52 -25.12 3.13 -10.24
N GLY A 53 -24.45 2.68 -9.19
CA GLY A 53 -25.05 1.86 -8.13
C GLY A 53 -24.31 0.54 -7.92
N GLN A 54 -24.84 -0.33 -7.06
CA GLN A 54 -24.22 -1.62 -6.74
C GLN A 54 -24.65 -2.74 -7.71
N LYS A 55 -25.91 -2.73 -8.15
CA LYS A 55 -26.47 -3.77 -9.03
C LYS A 55 -26.15 -3.50 -10.51
N PRO A 56 -25.72 -4.51 -11.29
CA PRO A 56 -25.61 -4.39 -12.74
C PRO A 56 -26.99 -4.20 -13.39
N PRO A 57 -27.03 -3.72 -14.65
CA PRO A 57 -25.91 -3.25 -15.45
C PRO A 57 -25.37 -1.87 -15.02
N LYS A 58 -24.07 -1.65 -15.21
CA LYS A 58 -23.40 -0.35 -14.99
C LYS A 58 -22.68 0.09 -16.25
N GLY A 59 -22.81 1.36 -16.61
CA GLY A 59 -22.27 1.88 -17.85
C GLY A 59 -23.06 3.05 -18.41
N LEU A 60 -22.67 3.53 -19.59
CA LEU A 60 -23.48 4.48 -20.33
C LEU A 60 -24.74 3.79 -20.85
N VAL A 61 -25.89 4.36 -20.51
CA VAL A 61 -27.21 3.78 -20.79
C VAL A 61 -28.10 4.70 -21.61
N ALA A 62 -27.70 5.95 -21.84
CA ALA A 62 -28.45 6.84 -22.71
C ALA A 62 -27.54 7.85 -23.41
N LEU A 63 -27.96 8.25 -24.59
CA LEU A 63 -27.44 9.40 -25.33
C LEU A 63 -28.60 10.37 -25.57
N GLY A 64 -28.33 11.65 -25.43
CA GLY A 64 -29.34 12.69 -25.60
C GLY A 64 -28.75 14.05 -25.92
N THR A 65 -29.62 15.03 -25.94
CA THR A 65 -29.32 16.42 -26.28
C THR A 65 -29.92 17.36 -25.24
N VAL A 66 -29.17 18.38 -24.83
CA VAL A 66 -29.69 19.45 -23.97
C VAL A 66 -30.72 20.26 -24.76
N VAL A 67 -31.95 20.35 -24.24
CA VAL A 67 -33.03 21.17 -24.85
C VAL A 67 -33.33 22.44 -24.06
N ARG A 68 -32.88 22.50 -22.80
CA ARG A 68 -32.92 23.71 -21.97
C ARG A 68 -31.64 23.88 -21.18
N GLU A 69 -31.08 25.08 -21.27
CA GLU A 69 -29.87 25.49 -20.57
C GLU A 69 -30.06 25.49 -19.03
N PRO A 70 -28.97 25.46 -18.25
CA PRO A 70 -29.02 25.42 -16.79
C PRO A 70 -29.90 26.50 -16.16
N TYR A 71 -30.88 26.08 -15.37
CA TYR A 71 -31.79 26.93 -14.60
C TYR A 71 -31.88 26.47 -13.14
N GLN A 72 -32.40 27.32 -12.25
CA GLN A 72 -32.63 26.98 -10.85
C GLN A 72 -34.11 26.66 -10.63
N ASP A 73 -34.38 25.61 -9.87
CA ASP A 73 -35.73 25.24 -9.43
C ASP A 73 -35.66 24.53 -8.06
N ALA A 74 -36.79 24.26 -7.42
CA ALA A 74 -36.87 23.55 -6.16
C ALA A 74 -36.29 22.13 -6.27
N HIS A 75 -35.61 21.68 -5.22
CA HIS A 75 -34.99 20.36 -5.18
C HIS A 75 -36.06 19.28 -5.06
N PHE A 76 -36.01 18.28 -5.94
CA PHE A 76 -37.06 17.25 -6.10
C PHE A 76 -37.37 16.41 -4.84
N ARG A 77 -36.47 16.38 -3.85
CA ARG A 77 -36.70 15.75 -2.51
C ARG A 77 -36.84 16.73 -1.35
N HIS A 78 -36.40 17.97 -1.54
CA HIS A 78 -36.24 18.97 -0.49
C HIS A 78 -36.77 20.30 -1.05
N PRO A 79 -38.10 20.46 -1.18
CA PRO A 79 -38.71 21.62 -1.84
C PRO A 79 -38.25 22.97 -1.25
N GLU A 80 -37.78 22.96 0.00
CA GLU A 80 -37.19 24.10 0.70
C GLU A 80 -35.80 24.54 0.21
N LYS A 81 -35.15 23.74 -0.66
CA LYS A 81 -33.81 24.01 -1.22
C LYS A 81 -33.90 24.24 -2.73
N GLN A 82 -33.05 25.12 -3.26
CA GLN A 82 -32.87 25.26 -4.72
C GLN A 82 -31.73 24.40 -5.23
N CYS A 83 -31.88 23.87 -6.45
CA CYS A 83 -30.77 23.25 -7.18
C CYS A 83 -30.84 23.54 -8.68
N GLY A 84 -29.68 23.38 -9.33
CA GLY A 84 -29.55 23.53 -10.77
C GLY A 84 -30.15 22.34 -11.53
N TYR A 85 -30.83 22.64 -12.62
CA TYR A 85 -31.41 21.68 -13.55
C TYR A 85 -31.10 22.03 -14.99
N ILE A 86 -31.08 21.02 -15.84
CA ILE A 86 -31.19 21.13 -17.29
C ILE A 86 -32.36 20.25 -17.75
N ASP A 87 -32.93 20.56 -18.92
CA ASP A 87 -33.87 19.63 -19.56
C ASP A 87 -33.15 18.93 -20.70
N VAL A 88 -33.22 17.60 -20.72
CA VAL A 88 -32.52 16.74 -21.68
C VAL A 88 -33.53 15.88 -22.41
N ARG A 89 -33.41 15.84 -23.73
CA ARG A 89 -34.11 14.87 -24.55
C ARG A 89 -33.22 13.66 -24.74
N PHE A 90 -33.66 12.46 -24.36
CA PHE A 90 -32.90 11.24 -24.62
C PHE A 90 -33.23 10.69 -26.01
N ASP A 91 -32.26 10.76 -26.92
CA ASP A 91 -32.39 10.33 -28.31
C ASP A 91 -32.12 8.82 -28.47
N GLU A 92 -31.41 8.20 -27.52
CA GLU A 92 -31.21 6.75 -27.45
C GLU A 92 -31.17 6.24 -26.00
N LEU A 93 -31.76 5.07 -25.74
CA LEU A 93 -31.77 4.39 -24.44
C LEU A 93 -31.37 2.92 -24.58
N ARG A 94 -30.38 2.49 -23.79
CA ARG A 94 -29.81 1.14 -23.74
C ARG A 94 -29.65 0.73 -22.28
N LEU A 95 -30.68 0.12 -21.70
CA LEU A 95 -30.78 -0.14 -20.25
C LEU A 95 -30.18 -1.49 -19.82
N SER A 96 -29.75 -2.31 -20.79
CA SER A 96 -29.22 -3.66 -20.59
C SER A 96 -28.02 -3.97 -21.51
N TYR A 97 -27.24 -5.01 -21.19
CA TYR A 97 -25.99 -5.31 -21.90
C TYR A 97 -26.22 -5.82 -23.33
N ASP A 98 -27.31 -6.54 -23.54
CA ASP A 98 -27.81 -7.04 -24.82
C ASP A 98 -28.30 -5.91 -25.75
N GLN A 99 -28.60 -4.73 -25.18
CA GLN A 99 -28.95 -3.53 -25.93
C GLN A 99 -27.72 -2.70 -26.33
N GLY A 100 -26.50 -3.13 -26.03
CA GLY A 100 -25.29 -2.41 -26.42
C GLY A 100 -24.96 -1.20 -25.55
N LEU A 101 -25.33 -1.22 -24.26
CA LEU A 101 -24.85 -0.22 -23.30
C LEU A 101 -23.34 -0.36 -23.13
N LEU A 102 -22.61 0.75 -23.00
CA LEU A 102 -21.15 0.70 -22.82
C LEU A 102 -20.79 0.47 -21.36
N PRO A 103 -20.18 -0.68 -20.98
CA PRO A 103 -19.90 -0.97 -19.58
C PRO A 103 -18.91 0.01 -18.97
N THR A 104 -19.07 0.37 -17.68
CA THR A 104 -18.17 1.30 -16.99
C THR A 104 -16.70 0.89 -17.09
N ARG A 105 -16.39 -0.41 -17.02
CA ARG A 105 -15.01 -0.93 -17.15
C ARG A 105 -14.41 -0.66 -18.52
N GLU A 106 -15.20 -0.79 -19.57
CA GLU A 106 -14.74 -0.53 -20.95
C GLU A 106 -14.42 0.95 -21.12
N LEU A 107 -15.26 1.82 -20.54
CA LEU A 107 -15.05 3.26 -20.54
C LEU A 107 -13.82 3.67 -19.73
N GLU A 108 -13.60 3.06 -18.55
CA GLU A 108 -12.40 3.29 -17.74
C GLU A 108 -11.11 2.80 -18.44
N ARG A 109 -11.22 1.75 -19.26
CA ARG A 109 -10.11 1.22 -20.06
C ARG A 109 -9.76 2.14 -21.23
N CYS A 110 -10.76 2.55 -22.00
CA CYS A 110 -10.56 3.35 -23.22
C CYS A 110 -10.33 4.84 -22.92
N TYR A 111 -10.89 5.35 -21.83
CA TYR A 111 -10.88 6.77 -21.47
C TYR A 111 -10.49 6.96 -19.98
N PRO A 112 -9.24 6.62 -19.61
CA PRO A 112 -8.82 6.50 -18.21
C PRO A 112 -8.78 7.83 -17.44
N GLU A 113 -8.65 8.97 -18.14
CA GLU A 113 -8.62 10.29 -17.50
C GLU A 113 -10.03 10.86 -17.24
N GLN A 114 -11.07 10.29 -17.85
CA GLN A 114 -12.45 10.71 -17.65
C GLN A 114 -13.02 10.13 -16.35
N ARG A 115 -13.70 10.96 -15.56
CA ARG A 115 -14.40 10.50 -14.35
C ARG A 115 -15.76 9.87 -14.70
N TRP A 116 -15.83 8.54 -14.78
CA TRP A 116 -17.07 7.80 -15.10
C TRP A 116 -18.01 7.54 -13.91
N SER A 117 -17.59 7.85 -12.69
CA SER A 117 -18.43 7.77 -11.48
C SER A 117 -18.50 9.12 -10.75
N PRO A 118 -19.13 10.15 -11.35
CA PRO A 118 -19.20 11.46 -10.73
C PRO A 118 -20.23 11.50 -9.57
N GLN A 119 -19.89 12.25 -8.52
CA GLN A 119 -20.78 12.48 -7.38
C GLN A 119 -21.92 13.46 -7.70
N SER A 120 -21.77 14.27 -8.75
CA SER A 120 -22.74 15.25 -9.23
C SER A 120 -22.85 15.17 -10.75
N SER A 121 -24.07 15.33 -11.26
CA SER A 121 -24.35 15.37 -12.70
C SER A 121 -23.86 16.65 -13.38
N GLY A 122 -23.50 16.56 -14.65
CA GLY A 122 -23.17 17.70 -15.50
C GLY A 122 -21.66 17.96 -15.67
N ILE A 123 -20.82 16.96 -15.42
CA ILE A 123 -19.38 17.09 -15.69
C ILE A 123 -19.13 17.02 -17.20
N LEU A 124 -18.12 17.73 -17.70
CA LEU A 124 -17.74 17.66 -19.11
C LEU A 124 -17.02 16.35 -19.41
N ILE A 125 -17.18 15.86 -20.63
CA ILE A 125 -16.36 14.78 -21.18
C ILE A 125 -15.13 15.42 -21.82
N HIS A 126 -13.95 14.88 -21.51
CA HIS A 126 -12.67 15.37 -22.01
C HIS A 126 -12.69 15.54 -23.54
N ASP A 127 -12.22 16.68 -24.03
CA ASP A 127 -12.33 17.04 -25.45
C ASP A 127 -11.71 15.98 -26.37
N ASP A 128 -10.56 15.43 -25.97
CA ASP A 128 -9.86 14.36 -26.71
C ASP A 128 -10.65 13.04 -26.82
N TYR A 129 -11.65 12.82 -25.96
CA TYR A 129 -12.42 11.57 -25.93
C TYR A 129 -13.77 11.68 -26.62
N GLN A 130 -14.27 12.89 -26.89
CA GLN A 130 -15.65 13.07 -27.36
C GLN A 130 -15.91 12.39 -28.71
N ALA A 131 -14.95 12.47 -29.64
CA ALA A 131 -15.07 11.84 -30.96
C ALA A 131 -15.01 10.30 -30.86
N ALA A 132 -14.00 9.77 -30.18
CA ALA A 132 -13.81 8.33 -30.00
C ALA A 132 -14.97 7.68 -29.22
N LEU A 133 -15.50 8.37 -28.20
CA LEU A 133 -16.64 7.88 -27.43
C LEU A 133 -17.91 7.83 -28.26
N ALA A 134 -18.14 8.83 -29.12
CA ALA A 134 -19.29 8.83 -30.03
C ALA A 134 -19.22 7.66 -31.00
N GLU A 135 -18.04 7.41 -31.58
CA GLU A 135 -17.82 6.27 -32.47
C GLU A 135 -18.03 4.94 -31.71
N GLN A 136 -17.50 4.81 -30.50
CA GLN A 136 -17.69 3.59 -29.69
C GLN A 136 -19.17 3.37 -29.30
N TRP A 137 -19.91 4.45 -29.00
CA TRP A 137 -21.35 4.39 -28.73
C TRP A 137 -22.13 3.91 -29.96
N GLU A 138 -21.79 4.38 -31.14
CA GLU A 138 -22.44 3.94 -32.39
C GLU A 138 -22.11 2.47 -32.68
N GLN A 139 -20.84 2.08 -32.58
CA GLN A 139 -20.37 0.71 -32.85
C GLN A 139 -20.90 -0.33 -31.86
N SER A 140 -21.32 0.08 -30.66
CA SER A 140 -21.88 -0.83 -29.65
C SER A 140 -23.38 -1.10 -29.83
N CYS A 141 -24.06 -0.34 -30.69
CA CYS A 141 -25.51 -0.48 -30.90
C CYS A 141 -25.88 -1.92 -31.30
N GLY A 142 -26.82 -2.52 -30.56
CA GLY A 142 -27.34 -3.87 -30.84
C GLY A 142 -26.35 -5.03 -30.61
N LYS A 143 -25.18 -4.77 -30.03
CA LYS A 143 -24.21 -5.82 -29.63
C LYS A 143 -24.45 -6.24 -28.19
N ASP A 144 -24.51 -7.55 -27.95
CA ASP A 144 -24.52 -8.06 -26.59
C ASP A 144 -23.11 -7.96 -25.96
N LEU A 145 -22.98 -7.00 -25.04
CA LEU A 145 -21.75 -6.75 -24.29
C LEU A 145 -21.75 -7.47 -22.93
N SER A 146 -22.67 -8.42 -22.72
CA SER A 146 -22.68 -9.28 -21.52
C SER A 146 -21.39 -10.10 -21.43
N ALA A 147 -20.84 -10.53 -22.56
CA ALA A 147 -19.56 -11.23 -22.68
C ALA A 147 -18.37 -10.36 -22.23
N VAL A 148 -18.38 -9.05 -22.48
CA VAL A 148 -17.32 -8.12 -22.02
C VAL A 148 -17.31 -7.98 -20.48
N VAL A 149 -18.46 -8.24 -19.85
CA VAL A 149 -18.57 -8.32 -18.38
C VAL A 149 -18.21 -9.74 -17.88
N GLN A 150 -18.56 -10.80 -18.61
CA GLN A 150 -18.26 -12.20 -18.26
C GLN A 150 -16.80 -12.62 -18.51
N GLU A 151 -16.10 -12.02 -19.47
CA GLU A 151 -14.66 -12.18 -19.73
C GLU A 151 -13.79 -11.56 -18.62
N SER A 152 -14.41 -10.93 -17.62
CA SER A 152 -13.72 -10.44 -16.42
C SER A 152 -14.04 -11.24 -15.14
N THR A 153 -14.77 -12.35 -15.28
CA THR A 153 -14.79 -13.47 -14.31
C THR A 153 -13.74 -14.55 -14.63
N GLN A 154 -13.01 -14.43 -15.74
CA GLN A 154 -11.83 -15.24 -16.04
C GLN A 154 -10.67 -14.32 -16.44
N ARG A 155 -9.53 -14.46 -15.77
CA ARG A 155 -8.29 -13.76 -16.14
C ARG A 155 -7.90 -14.08 -17.59
N PRO A 156 -7.28 -13.17 -18.36
CA PRO A 156 -6.64 -13.52 -19.62
C PRO A 156 -5.34 -14.30 -19.33
N ALA A 157 -5.27 -15.54 -19.81
CA ALA A 157 -4.03 -16.26 -19.99
C ALA A 157 -3.50 -16.02 -21.41
N SER A 158 -2.20 -15.74 -21.50
CA SER A 158 -1.46 -15.60 -22.73
C SER A 158 -1.52 -16.85 -23.61
N ILE A 159 -1.71 -16.63 -24.92
CA ILE A 159 -1.26 -17.40 -26.08
C ILE A 159 -0.78 -18.85 -25.80
N LYS A 160 -1.54 -19.85 -26.29
CA LYS A 160 -0.94 -21.09 -26.79
C LYS A 160 -1.53 -21.47 -28.15
N LYS A 161 -0.64 -21.45 -29.15
CA LYS A 161 -0.78 -22.19 -30.40
C LYS A 161 -1.00 -23.68 -30.09
N HIS A 162 -1.77 -24.33 -30.97
CA HIS A 162 -2.19 -25.73 -30.99
C HIS A 162 -1.29 -26.73 -30.25
N ARG A 163 -1.91 -27.55 -29.39
CA ARG A 163 -1.57 -28.98 -29.30
C ARG A 163 -2.77 -29.79 -28.81
N GLN A 164 -2.98 -30.91 -29.49
CA GLN A 164 -4.10 -31.84 -29.36
C GLN A 164 -4.26 -32.43 -27.94
N LYS A 165 -5.51 -32.84 -27.67
CA LYS A 165 -6.00 -33.79 -26.66
C LYS A 165 -4.90 -34.57 -25.92
N ASN A 166 -4.84 -34.40 -24.59
CA ASN A 166 -4.95 -35.54 -23.66
C ASN A 166 -5.28 -35.07 -22.24
N ASN A 167 -6.16 -35.84 -21.62
CA ASN A 167 -6.77 -35.64 -20.32
C ASN A 167 -5.84 -36.24 -19.25
N LYS A 168 -5.30 -35.43 -18.32
CA LYS A 168 -4.88 -35.74 -16.93
C LYS A 168 -3.89 -34.67 -16.39
N ASN A 169 -3.99 -34.43 -15.08
CA ASN A 169 -3.18 -33.57 -14.20
C ASN A 169 -3.64 -32.11 -14.03
N ARG A 170 -4.27 -31.86 -12.87
CA ARG A 170 -4.37 -30.56 -12.21
C ARG A 170 -3.04 -30.34 -11.48
N ASP A 171 -2.18 -29.46 -11.99
CA ASP A 171 -0.98 -29.00 -11.28
C ASP A 171 -0.91 -27.46 -11.27
N ASP A 172 -0.82 -26.93 -10.05
CA ASP A 172 0.00 -25.81 -9.57
C ASP A 172 0.55 -24.77 -10.57
N HIS A 173 0.06 -23.53 -10.51
CA HIS A 173 0.73 -22.36 -11.11
C HIS A 173 0.54 -21.05 -10.29
N SER A 174 1.54 -20.79 -9.44
CA SER A 174 2.17 -19.49 -9.08
C SER A 174 1.29 -18.23 -8.88
N MET A 175 1.00 -17.87 -7.63
CA MET A 175 0.82 -16.46 -7.25
C MET A 175 2.21 -15.80 -7.22
N ARG A 176 2.58 -15.01 -8.23
CA ARG A 176 3.71 -14.06 -8.08
C ARG A 176 3.22 -12.90 -7.22
N VAL A 177 3.90 -12.58 -6.12
CA VAL A 177 3.60 -11.41 -5.29
C VAL A 177 4.26 -10.20 -5.96
N GLY A 178 3.46 -9.18 -6.28
CA GLY A 178 4.00 -7.92 -6.81
C GLY A 178 4.80 -7.22 -5.73
N SER A 179 5.78 -6.40 -6.12
CA SER A 179 6.67 -5.70 -5.17
C SER A 179 5.93 -4.80 -4.18
N ASN A 180 4.73 -4.34 -4.54
CA ASN A 180 3.78 -3.66 -3.67
C ASN A 180 2.40 -4.28 -3.86
N THR A 181 1.82 -4.88 -2.82
CA THR A 181 0.49 -5.52 -2.90
C THR A 181 -0.37 -5.08 -1.72
N ILE A 182 -1.66 -4.79 -1.95
CA ILE A 182 -2.65 -4.55 -0.88
C ILE A 182 -3.74 -5.59 -0.97
N PHE A 183 -3.94 -6.34 0.12
CA PHE A 183 -5.10 -7.19 0.32
C PHE A 183 -6.24 -6.37 0.90
N TYR A 184 -7.35 -6.26 0.19
CA TYR A 184 -8.49 -5.46 0.63
C TYR A 184 -9.78 -6.27 0.63
N GLY A 185 -10.70 -5.96 1.55
CA GLY A 185 -12.01 -6.61 1.61
C GLY A 185 -12.69 -6.45 2.96
N PRO A 186 -13.89 -7.03 3.12
CA PRO A 186 -14.61 -7.02 4.39
C PRO A 186 -13.78 -7.60 5.55
N PRO A 187 -14.06 -7.22 6.80
CA PRO A 187 -13.43 -7.86 7.96
C PRO A 187 -13.77 -9.36 7.99
N GLY A 188 -12.88 -10.18 8.56
CA GLY A 188 -13.10 -11.62 8.70
C GLY A 188 -12.85 -12.48 7.45
N THR A 189 -12.39 -11.90 6.33
CA THR A 189 -12.08 -12.65 5.09
C THR A 189 -10.69 -13.27 5.05
N GLY A 190 -10.00 -13.35 6.19
CA GLY A 190 -8.69 -13.99 6.29
C GLY A 190 -7.52 -13.18 5.69
N LYS A 191 -7.64 -11.86 5.52
CA LYS A 191 -6.53 -11.03 4.97
C LYS A 191 -5.20 -11.27 5.68
N THR A 192 -5.18 -11.17 7.01
CA THR A 192 -3.98 -11.44 7.82
C THR A 192 -3.46 -12.88 7.66
N TYR A 193 -4.36 -13.85 7.45
CA TYR A 193 -3.98 -15.23 7.19
C TYR A 193 -3.16 -15.35 5.88
N HIS A 194 -3.63 -14.71 4.80
CA HIS A 194 -2.98 -14.71 3.50
C HIS A 194 -1.73 -13.81 3.42
N VAL A 195 -1.64 -12.78 4.26
CA VAL A 195 -0.43 -11.95 4.40
C VAL A 195 0.77 -12.79 4.81
N VAL A 196 0.62 -13.75 5.71
CA VAL A 196 1.71 -14.64 6.12
C VAL A 196 2.25 -15.41 4.92
N GLU A 197 1.36 -16.00 4.11
CA GLU A 197 1.76 -16.74 2.91
C GLU A 197 2.46 -15.83 1.89
N ALA A 198 1.87 -14.65 1.62
CA ALA A 198 2.42 -13.69 0.69
C ALA A 198 3.79 -13.15 1.14
N ALA A 199 3.95 -12.90 2.44
CA ALA A 199 5.20 -12.41 3.01
C ALA A 199 6.31 -13.47 2.94
N VAL A 200 6.02 -14.74 3.27
CA VAL A 200 7.01 -15.82 3.11
C VAL A 200 7.36 -16.01 1.64
N ARG A 201 6.37 -16.00 0.74
CA ARG A 201 6.61 -16.15 -0.70
C ARG A 201 7.48 -15.02 -1.28
N ALA A 202 7.32 -13.81 -0.77
CA ALA A 202 8.10 -12.65 -1.19
C ALA A 202 9.52 -12.62 -0.58
N ALA A 203 9.64 -12.96 0.71
CA ALA A 203 10.91 -12.99 1.42
C ALA A 203 11.76 -14.20 1.04
N GLU A 204 11.17 -15.38 0.93
CA GLU A 204 11.88 -16.64 0.67
C GLU A 204 11.30 -17.35 -0.57
N PRO A 205 11.66 -16.91 -1.79
CA PRO A 205 11.12 -17.49 -3.03
C PRO A 205 11.44 -18.97 -3.24
N ALA A 206 12.46 -19.50 -2.54
CA ALA A 206 12.84 -20.90 -2.59
C ALA A 206 11.97 -21.80 -1.68
N PHE A 207 11.15 -21.22 -0.80
CA PHE A 207 10.22 -21.98 0.04
C PHE A 207 9.12 -22.60 -0.83
N THR A 208 8.85 -23.89 -0.66
CA THR A 208 7.89 -24.64 -1.48
C THR A 208 6.73 -25.25 -0.68
N ASP A 209 6.87 -25.39 0.65
CA ASP A 209 5.89 -26.08 1.49
C ASP A 209 4.74 -25.16 1.95
N PHE A 210 3.97 -24.66 0.99
CA PHE A 210 2.80 -23.82 1.27
C PHE A 210 1.56 -24.61 1.72
N ASN A 211 1.61 -25.94 1.61
CA ASN A 211 0.49 -26.82 1.97
C ASN A 211 0.42 -27.09 3.48
N HIS A 212 1.55 -27.00 4.19
CA HIS A 212 1.60 -27.19 5.64
C HIS A 212 1.65 -25.85 6.37
N ARG A 213 0.52 -25.46 6.96
CA ARG A 213 0.40 -24.17 7.65
C ARG A 213 1.38 -24.00 8.81
N ALA A 214 1.68 -25.07 9.53
CA ALA A 214 2.64 -25.04 10.64
C ALA A 214 4.06 -24.71 10.16
N ALA A 215 4.53 -25.35 9.07
CA ALA A 215 5.82 -25.07 8.47
C ALA A 215 5.89 -23.64 7.93
N LEU A 216 4.84 -23.19 7.23
CA LEU A 216 4.75 -21.81 6.73
C LEU A 216 4.82 -20.77 7.86
N LYS A 217 4.12 -21.02 8.99
CA LYS A 217 4.14 -20.11 10.15
C LYS A 217 5.51 -20.11 10.85
N ALA A 218 6.15 -21.27 11.00
CA ALA A 218 7.49 -21.36 11.55
C ALA A 218 8.50 -20.57 10.71
N THR A 219 8.49 -20.74 9.37
CA THR A 219 9.33 -19.96 8.45
C THR A 219 9.04 -18.46 8.55
N TYR A 220 7.77 -18.06 8.63
CA TYR A 220 7.41 -16.66 8.83
C TYR A 220 8.00 -16.11 10.14
N ASP A 221 7.90 -16.84 11.23
CA ASP A 221 8.43 -16.44 12.54
C ASP A 221 9.95 -16.33 12.53
N ASP A 222 10.64 -17.26 11.86
CA ASP A 222 12.09 -17.20 11.66
C ASP A 222 12.52 -15.97 10.86
N LEU A 223 11.76 -15.62 9.81
CA LEU A 223 12.01 -14.44 8.99
C LEU A 223 11.71 -13.13 9.73
N VAL A 224 10.71 -13.11 10.61
CA VAL A 224 10.43 -11.99 11.51
C VAL A 224 11.54 -11.83 12.54
N ALA A 225 11.97 -12.92 13.18
CA ALA A 225 13.07 -12.91 14.13
C ALA A 225 14.40 -12.48 13.48
N ALA A 226 14.60 -12.83 12.22
CA ALA A 226 15.74 -12.37 11.42
C ALA A 226 15.61 -10.91 10.92
N GLY A 227 14.48 -10.23 11.18
CA GLY A 227 14.22 -8.86 10.73
C GLY A 227 13.94 -8.72 9.23
N ARG A 228 13.83 -9.84 8.50
CA ARG A 228 13.53 -9.87 7.05
C ARG A 228 12.08 -9.56 6.75
N ILE A 229 11.18 -9.93 7.66
CA ILE A 229 9.78 -9.52 7.64
C ILE A 229 9.56 -8.59 8.82
N ARG A 230 9.04 -7.39 8.56
CA ARG A 230 8.65 -6.44 9.60
C ARG A 230 7.16 -6.16 9.49
N PHE A 231 6.50 -6.04 10.63
CA PHE A 231 5.06 -5.80 10.70
C PHE A 231 4.80 -4.48 11.41
N VAL A 232 3.93 -3.67 10.84
CA VAL A 232 3.44 -2.41 11.43
C VAL A 232 1.95 -2.29 11.18
N THR A 233 1.22 -1.68 12.12
CA THR A 233 -0.20 -1.35 11.96
C THR A 233 -0.36 0.15 11.93
N PHE A 234 -1.03 0.68 10.91
CA PHE A 234 -1.32 2.12 10.84
C PHE A 234 -2.53 2.48 11.71
N HIS A 235 -2.44 3.66 12.31
CA HIS A 235 -3.51 4.30 13.07
C HIS A 235 -3.52 5.80 12.78
N GLN A 236 -4.57 6.51 13.20
CA GLN A 236 -4.78 7.92 12.84
C GLN A 236 -3.64 8.85 13.29
N SER A 237 -3.02 8.54 14.43
CA SER A 237 -1.87 9.29 14.96
C SER A 237 -0.50 8.84 14.41
N TYR A 238 -0.45 7.85 13.52
CA TYR A 238 0.82 7.34 12.97
C TYR A 238 1.38 8.36 11.98
N SER A 239 2.66 8.68 12.07
CA SER A 239 3.27 9.81 11.36
C SER A 239 4.58 9.45 10.65
N TYR A 240 5.16 10.45 9.98
CA TYR A 240 6.42 10.30 9.25
C TYR A 240 7.55 9.96 10.23
N GLU A 241 7.51 10.55 11.42
CA GLU A 241 8.54 10.47 12.45
C GLU A 241 8.70 9.05 13.02
N GLU A 242 7.64 8.25 13.06
CA GLU A 242 7.74 6.83 13.42
C GLU A 242 8.08 5.92 12.23
N PHE A 243 7.69 6.32 11.02
CA PHE A 243 7.79 5.47 9.83
C PHE A 243 9.12 5.62 9.10
N VAL A 244 9.58 6.84 8.88
CA VAL A 244 10.74 7.19 8.05
C VAL A 244 11.93 7.61 8.91
N GLU A 245 11.83 8.75 9.57
CA GLU A 245 12.80 9.24 10.55
C GLU A 245 12.21 10.36 11.39
N GLY A 246 12.61 10.45 12.66
CA GLY A 246 12.12 11.47 13.57
C GLY A 246 13.15 11.85 14.61
N VAL A 247 13.08 13.09 15.09
CA VAL A 247 13.91 13.56 16.20
C VAL A 247 13.37 12.97 17.50
N ARG A 248 14.22 12.24 18.23
CA ARG A 248 13.89 11.77 19.59
C ARG A 248 14.81 12.39 20.62
N ALA A 249 14.20 12.78 21.73
CA ALA A 249 14.91 13.15 22.94
C ALA A 249 15.39 11.86 23.63
N VAL A 250 16.69 11.76 23.84
CA VAL A 250 17.31 10.71 24.65
C VAL A 250 17.89 11.39 25.86
N THR A 251 17.38 11.03 27.03
CA THR A 251 17.97 11.43 28.31
C THR A 251 19.08 10.43 28.62
N ASP A 252 20.31 10.92 28.74
CA ASP A 252 21.39 10.08 29.26
C ASP A 252 21.22 9.87 30.78
N ASP A 253 22.02 8.97 31.35
CA ASP A 253 21.95 8.68 32.78
C ASP A 253 22.40 9.85 33.67
N ASP A 254 23.03 10.87 33.06
CA ASP A 254 23.45 12.12 33.68
C ASP A 254 22.33 13.19 33.60
N GLN A 255 21.10 12.78 33.23
CA GLN A 255 19.92 13.62 33.06
C GLN A 255 20.04 14.72 31.99
N GLN A 256 21.04 14.64 31.09
CA GLN A 256 21.14 15.55 29.96
C GLN A 256 20.25 15.06 28.82
N ILE A 257 19.47 15.99 28.27
CA ILE A 257 18.59 15.72 27.12
C ILE A 257 19.39 15.98 25.84
N SER A 258 19.57 14.93 25.05
CA SER A 258 20.15 15.01 23.71
C SER A 258 19.06 14.74 22.66
N TYR A 259 19.10 15.48 21.55
CA TYR A 259 18.18 15.25 20.43
C TYR A 259 18.94 14.52 19.33
N SER A 260 18.46 13.35 18.94
CA SER A 260 19.05 12.59 17.83
C SER A 260 17.99 12.19 16.82
N VAL A 261 18.35 12.25 15.54
CA VAL A 261 17.50 11.71 14.47
C VAL A 261 17.54 10.19 14.53
N GLU A 262 16.39 9.56 14.65
CA GLU A 262 16.24 8.10 14.67
C GLU A 262 15.55 7.62 13.41
N PRO A 263 16.06 6.55 12.76
CA PRO A 263 15.37 5.96 11.62
C PRO A 263 14.10 5.24 12.08
N GLY A 264 13.00 5.51 11.38
CA GLY A 264 11.73 4.79 11.53
C GLY A 264 11.76 3.42 10.86
N ILE A 265 10.67 2.65 11.01
CA ILE A 265 10.63 1.25 10.60
C ILE A 265 10.88 1.02 9.10
N PHE A 266 10.39 1.93 8.25
CA PHE A 266 10.58 1.89 6.80
C PHE A 266 12.04 2.12 6.40
N ARG A 267 12.68 3.14 7.00
CA ARG A 267 14.10 3.42 6.71
C ARG A 267 14.99 2.30 7.18
N GLN A 268 14.72 1.73 8.35
CA GLN A 268 15.48 0.60 8.87
C GLN A 268 15.38 -0.62 7.94
N VAL A 269 14.18 -1.04 7.51
CA VAL A 269 14.04 -2.20 6.60
C VAL A 269 14.66 -1.94 5.23
N CYS A 270 14.62 -0.69 4.72
CA CYS A 270 15.33 -0.31 3.50
C CYS A 270 16.84 -0.42 3.66
N SER A 271 17.40 0.00 4.80
CA SER A 271 18.84 -0.13 5.05
C SER A 271 19.27 -1.61 5.08
N ASP A 272 18.49 -2.47 5.76
CA ASP A 272 18.79 -3.90 5.82
C ASP A 272 18.69 -4.54 4.43
N ALA A 273 17.62 -4.24 3.69
CA ALA A 273 17.44 -4.71 2.33
C ALA A 273 18.56 -4.26 1.39
N ALA A 274 19.06 -3.03 1.51
CA ALA A 274 20.17 -2.53 0.71
C ALA A 274 21.46 -3.31 0.97
N THR A 275 21.72 -3.69 2.22
CA THR A 275 22.89 -4.50 2.59
C THR A 275 22.72 -5.99 2.25
N GLY A 276 21.48 -6.46 2.08
CA GLY A 276 21.18 -7.86 1.81
C GLY A 276 21.40 -8.79 3.02
N MET A 277 21.71 -8.23 4.19
CA MET A 277 21.99 -8.96 5.42
C MET A 277 20.76 -8.95 6.31
N ASP A 278 20.34 -10.13 6.75
CA ASP A 278 19.42 -10.24 7.87
C ASP A 278 20.20 -10.09 9.19
N SER A 279 19.49 -9.91 10.31
CA SER A 279 20.15 -9.72 11.61
C SER A 279 21.02 -10.91 12.02
N LYS A 280 20.76 -12.10 11.49
CA LYS A 280 21.49 -13.35 11.76
C LYS A 280 22.80 -13.45 10.97
N ASP A 281 22.83 -12.92 9.74
CA ASP A 281 24.01 -12.96 8.86
C ASP A 281 24.92 -11.74 8.99
N ASN A 282 24.51 -10.69 9.71
CA ASN A 282 25.33 -9.50 9.92
C ASN A 282 26.50 -9.80 10.88
N PRO A 283 27.77 -9.81 10.40
CA PRO A 283 28.92 -10.15 11.23
C PRO A 283 29.08 -9.23 12.44
N LEU A 284 28.73 -7.94 12.29
CA LEU A 284 28.80 -6.98 13.40
C LEU A 284 27.75 -7.29 14.47
N GLU A 285 26.51 -7.61 14.10
CA GLU A 285 25.47 -7.94 15.09
C GLU A 285 25.82 -9.21 15.85
N LYS A 286 26.36 -10.22 15.16
CA LYS A 286 26.89 -11.42 15.81
C LYS A 286 28.03 -11.09 16.77
N ALA A 287 29.02 -10.31 16.33
CA ALA A 287 30.13 -9.89 17.18
C ALA A 287 29.65 -9.08 18.41
N ILE A 288 28.64 -8.22 18.25
CA ILE A 288 28.04 -7.49 19.37
C ILE A 288 27.32 -8.44 20.33
N ALA A 289 26.57 -9.44 19.83
CA ALA A 289 25.89 -10.43 20.66
C ALA A 289 26.90 -11.28 21.45
N ASP A 290 27.90 -11.84 20.77
CA ASP A 290 28.96 -12.63 21.38
C ASP A 290 29.75 -11.79 22.42
N PHE A 291 30.02 -10.51 22.13
CA PHE A 291 30.71 -9.61 23.05
C PHE A 291 29.86 -9.27 24.28
N LYS A 292 28.53 -9.17 24.13
CA LYS A 292 27.62 -9.00 25.27
C LYS A 292 27.63 -10.23 26.18
N GLU A 293 27.51 -11.42 25.61
CA GLU A 293 27.57 -12.67 26.39
C GLU A 293 28.90 -12.79 27.13
N MET A 294 30.02 -12.52 26.46
CA MET A 294 31.35 -12.51 27.09
C MET A 294 31.43 -11.53 28.27
N LEU A 295 30.87 -10.32 28.13
CA LEU A 295 30.87 -9.32 29.21
C LEU A 295 29.93 -9.67 30.37
N LEU A 296 28.88 -10.46 30.13
CA LEU A 296 28.02 -10.99 31.19
C LEU A 296 28.74 -12.09 31.99
N GLU A 297 29.62 -12.87 31.35
CA GLU A 297 30.41 -13.91 32.00
C GLU A 297 31.64 -13.38 32.74
N GLN A 298 32.40 -12.46 32.12
CA GLN A 298 33.69 -11.96 32.64
C GLN A 298 33.57 -10.67 33.46
N GLU A 299 32.36 -10.12 33.61
CA GLU A 299 32.00 -8.83 34.22
C GLU A 299 32.60 -7.58 33.56
N SER A 300 33.87 -7.62 33.13
CA SER A 300 34.53 -6.52 32.43
C SER A 300 35.75 -6.95 31.61
N ILE A 301 36.08 -6.16 30.59
CA ILE A 301 37.32 -6.31 29.81
C ILE A 301 38.15 -5.03 29.83
N LEU A 302 39.47 -5.16 29.99
CA LEU A 302 40.40 -4.03 29.97
C LEU A 302 40.83 -3.70 28.53
N LEU A 303 40.48 -2.50 28.06
CA LEU A 303 40.91 -1.96 26.77
C LEU A 303 41.80 -0.72 26.97
N LYS A 304 42.54 -0.33 25.92
CA LYS A 304 43.40 0.86 25.92
C LYS A 304 43.02 1.81 24.80
N THR A 305 42.92 3.10 25.10
CA THR A 305 42.71 4.12 24.07
C THR A 305 43.90 4.21 23.11
N VAL A 306 43.71 4.87 21.96
CA VAL A 306 44.80 5.18 21.02
C VAL A 306 45.97 5.91 21.70
N THR A 307 45.69 6.67 22.75
CA THR A 307 46.66 7.38 23.59
C THR A 307 47.25 6.53 24.73
N GLY A 308 46.97 5.23 24.77
CA GLY A 308 47.51 4.26 25.75
C GLY A 308 46.82 4.24 27.11
N LYS A 309 45.74 5.02 27.32
CA LYS A 309 45.04 5.09 28.62
C LYS A 309 44.14 3.87 28.81
N PRO A 310 44.26 3.11 29.91
CA PRO A 310 43.43 1.92 30.13
C PRO A 310 42.01 2.29 30.63
N PHE A 311 41.03 1.48 30.25
CA PHE A 311 39.66 1.55 30.75
C PHE A 311 38.99 0.17 30.71
N ASN A 312 38.13 -0.11 31.68
CA ASN A 312 37.31 -1.32 31.69
C ASN A 312 36.01 -1.10 30.93
N VAL A 313 35.60 -2.06 30.13
CA VAL A 313 34.30 -2.08 29.45
C VAL A 313 33.41 -3.09 30.14
N GLN A 314 32.18 -2.67 30.46
CA GLN A 314 31.14 -3.51 31.01
C GLN A 314 29.87 -3.41 30.16
N TYR A 315 29.01 -4.41 30.25
CA TYR A 315 27.68 -4.38 29.65
C TYR A 315 26.63 -4.20 30.74
N HIS A 316 25.78 -3.18 30.59
CA HIS A 316 24.68 -2.91 31.53
C HIS A 316 23.46 -2.41 30.75
N GLY A 317 22.36 -3.16 30.80
CA GLY A 317 21.15 -2.90 30.02
C GLY A 317 21.24 -3.38 28.57
N ASN A 318 20.24 -3.11 27.74
CA ASN A 318 20.16 -3.70 26.40
C ASN A 318 20.93 -2.95 25.30
N THR A 319 21.19 -1.65 25.45
CA THR A 319 21.50 -0.73 24.34
C THR A 319 22.87 -0.04 24.43
N THR A 320 23.59 -0.19 25.54
CA THR A 320 24.80 0.59 25.86
C THR A 320 25.85 -0.26 26.55
N PHE A 321 27.11 -0.05 26.18
CA PHE A 321 28.27 -0.46 26.97
C PHE A 321 28.68 0.68 27.92
N ARG A 322 29.43 0.37 28.98
CA ARG A 322 29.98 1.34 29.93
C ARG A 322 31.50 1.27 29.93
N ALA A 323 32.15 2.41 29.77
CA ALA A 323 33.60 2.55 29.83
C ALA A 323 34.02 3.22 31.15
N TYR A 324 34.87 2.54 31.93
CA TYR A 324 35.39 2.99 33.22
C TYR A 324 36.91 3.22 33.12
N PRO A 325 37.38 4.47 32.97
CA PRO A 325 38.80 4.78 32.95
C PRO A 325 39.51 4.33 34.24
N THR A 326 40.70 3.74 34.13
CA THR A 326 41.48 3.36 35.33
C THR A 326 42.36 4.50 35.85
N THR A 327 42.66 5.49 35.00
CA THR A 327 43.42 6.70 35.33
C THR A 327 42.47 7.86 35.61
N ASN A 328 42.60 8.51 36.79
CA ASN A 328 41.67 9.51 37.37
C ASN A 328 40.34 8.95 37.90
N LYS A 329 40.38 8.05 38.88
CA LYS A 329 39.17 7.53 39.58
C LYS A 329 38.25 8.65 40.08
N ASP A 330 38.80 9.78 40.52
CA ASP A 330 38.04 10.93 41.07
C ASP A 330 37.19 11.69 40.03
N LYS A 331 37.37 11.44 38.73
CA LYS A 331 36.60 12.08 37.64
C LYS A 331 35.77 11.09 36.83
N VAL A 332 35.72 9.81 37.23
CA VAL A 332 34.89 8.81 36.56
C VAL A 332 33.49 8.88 37.18
N PRO A 333 32.42 9.09 36.38
CA PRO A 333 31.06 8.98 36.88
C PRO A 333 30.87 7.61 37.56
N GLU A 334 30.13 7.53 38.67
CA GLU A 334 29.85 6.25 39.35
C GLU A 334 29.28 5.18 38.39
N ARG A 335 28.57 5.62 37.35
CA ARG A 335 27.96 4.77 36.32
C ARG A 335 28.83 4.52 35.08
N GLY A 336 30.05 5.06 35.04
CA GLY A 336 30.94 5.01 33.88
C GLY A 336 30.43 5.81 32.67
N HIS A 337 31.26 5.95 31.64
CA HIS A 337 30.86 6.64 30.41
C HIS A 337 30.01 5.73 29.53
N ALA A 338 28.80 6.17 29.18
CA ALA A 338 27.93 5.44 28.26
C ALA A 338 28.50 5.44 26.83
N VAL A 339 28.61 4.24 26.26
CA VAL A 339 29.01 4.01 24.86
C VAL A 339 27.84 3.31 24.16
N SER A 340 27.13 4.02 23.31
CA SER A 340 25.94 3.47 22.66
C SER A 340 26.30 2.44 21.58
N ILE A 341 25.63 1.28 21.60
CA ILE A 341 25.76 0.28 20.52
C ILE A 341 25.35 0.89 19.18
N LYS A 342 24.38 1.81 19.18
CA LYS A 342 23.97 2.58 17.99
C LYS A 342 25.12 3.38 17.40
N GLN A 343 25.97 4.00 18.24
CA GLN A 343 27.14 4.76 17.78
C GLN A 343 28.22 3.84 17.22
N ILE A 344 28.43 2.65 17.82
CA ILE A 344 29.35 1.63 17.28
C ILE A 344 28.91 1.20 15.88
N ARG A 345 27.62 0.89 15.70
CA ARG A 345 27.04 0.55 14.38
C ARG A 345 27.20 1.67 13.36
N ARG A 346 26.91 2.92 13.75
CA ARG A 346 27.07 4.10 12.89
C ARG A 346 28.53 4.24 12.46
N TYR A 347 29.46 4.20 13.40
CA TYR A 347 30.88 4.37 13.14
C TYR A 347 31.45 3.27 12.23
N TYR A 348 31.02 2.02 12.40
CA TYR A 348 31.39 0.93 11.50
C TYR A 348 30.89 1.14 10.06
N LYS A 349 29.70 1.72 9.90
CA LYS A 349 29.06 1.93 8.58
C LYS A 349 29.69 3.07 7.78
N ASN A 350 29.93 4.23 8.40
CA ASN A 350 30.26 5.46 7.67
C ASN A 350 31.54 6.15 8.16
N GLN A 351 32.28 5.54 9.10
CA GLN A 351 33.45 6.11 9.76
C GLN A 351 33.24 7.53 10.31
N ASN A 352 31.99 7.95 10.50
CA ASN A 352 31.66 9.30 10.89
C ASN A 352 31.62 9.41 12.42
N LEU A 353 32.41 10.33 12.96
CA LEU A 353 32.53 10.60 14.40
C LEU A 353 31.73 11.83 14.85
N HIS A 354 31.05 12.55 13.93
CA HIS A 354 30.26 13.72 14.27
C HIS A 354 29.10 13.34 15.22
N ASP A 355 28.97 14.12 16.29
CA ASP A 355 27.95 13.97 17.34
C ASP A 355 28.01 12.65 18.12
N ILE A 356 29.15 11.94 18.07
CA ILE A 356 29.39 10.78 18.93
C ILE A 356 29.89 11.25 20.30
N HIS A 357 29.10 10.97 21.34
CA HIS A 357 29.54 11.18 22.71
C HIS A 357 30.73 10.26 23.04
N LYS A 358 31.87 10.86 23.42
CA LYS A 358 33.14 10.15 23.74
C LYS A 358 33.65 9.21 22.62
N PRO A 359 34.04 9.76 21.45
CA PRO A 359 34.42 8.98 20.26
C PRO A 359 35.61 8.03 20.49
N SER A 360 36.49 8.35 21.44
CA SER A 360 37.65 7.54 21.79
C SER A 360 37.28 6.13 22.26
N TYR A 361 36.19 5.98 23.04
CA TYR A 361 35.77 4.65 23.53
C TYR A 361 35.03 3.87 22.44
N VAL A 362 34.16 4.53 21.67
CA VAL A 362 33.46 3.92 20.52
C VAL A 362 34.47 3.31 19.55
N ARG A 363 35.52 4.08 19.19
CA ARG A 363 36.57 3.62 18.28
C ARG A 363 37.29 2.38 18.80
N VAL A 364 37.72 2.40 20.05
CA VAL A 364 38.50 1.29 20.65
C VAL A 364 37.67 0.03 20.80
N ILE A 365 36.40 0.17 21.21
CA ILE A 365 35.49 -0.97 21.31
C ILE A 365 35.22 -1.56 19.91
N LEU A 366 34.99 -0.71 18.90
CA LEU A 366 34.83 -1.19 17.54
C LEU A 366 36.11 -1.88 17.01
N ASP A 367 37.29 -1.29 17.22
CA ASP A 367 38.57 -1.87 16.81
C ASP A 367 38.79 -3.24 17.47
N HIS A 368 38.43 -3.36 18.76
CA HIS A 368 38.45 -4.64 19.46
C HIS A 368 37.50 -5.66 18.82
N LEU A 369 36.26 -5.27 18.49
CA LEU A 369 35.31 -6.15 17.79
C LEU A 369 35.84 -6.58 16.42
N ILE A 370 36.45 -5.67 15.66
CA ILE A 370 37.04 -5.97 14.35
C ILE A 370 38.16 -7.00 14.47
N GLN A 371 39.06 -6.83 15.44
CA GLN A 371 40.20 -7.72 15.64
C GLN A 371 39.78 -9.08 16.19
N GLN A 372 38.95 -9.11 17.24
CA GLN A 372 38.55 -10.34 17.92
C GLN A 372 37.67 -11.22 17.04
N TYR A 373 36.69 -10.62 16.36
CA TYR A 373 35.70 -11.35 15.54
C TYR A 373 36.01 -11.31 14.05
N HIS A 374 37.18 -10.80 13.66
CA HIS A 374 37.66 -10.75 12.27
C HIS A 374 36.63 -10.09 11.32
N LEU A 375 36.04 -8.97 11.74
CA LEU A 375 35.00 -8.30 10.98
C LEU A 375 35.57 -7.78 9.64
N PRO A 376 34.92 -8.05 8.51
CA PRO A 376 35.36 -7.50 7.24
C PRO A 376 35.13 -5.97 7.20
N PRO A 377 35.79 -5.23 6.29
CA PRO A 377 35.41 -3.85 6.00
C PRO A 377 33.93 -3.74 5.60
N TYR A 378 33.23 -2.70 6.05
CA TYR A 378 31.79 -2.54 5.80
C TYR A 378 31.44 -2.58 4.31
N GLU A 379 32.28 -2.00 3.45
CA GLU A 379 32.11 -2.00 1.99
C GLU A 379 32.04 -3.43 1.41
N ASN A 380 32.79 -4.37 1.99
CA ASN A 380 32.85 -5.75 1.53
C ASN A 380 31.63 -6.59 1.96
N LEU A 381 30.83 -6.10 2.91
CA LEU A 381 29.56 -6.73 3.29
C LEU A 381 28.57 -6.70 2.13
N SER A 382 28.61 -5.64 1.31
CA SER A 382 27.68 -5.44 0.19
C SER A 382 27.99 -6.28 -1.06
N GLN A 383 29.21 -6.84 -1.16
CA GLN A 383 29.71 -7.50 -2.37
C GLN A 383 29.59 -9.04 -2.36
N ARG A 384 29.18 -9.66 -1.25
CA ARG A 384 29.10 -11.13 -1.13
C ARG A 384 27.65 -11.60 -0.93
N ARG A 385 27.18 -12.40 -1.91
CA ARG A 385 25.98 -13.27 -1.94
C ARG A 385 24.66 -12.65 -2.43
N THR A 386 23.81 -13.56 -2.94
CA THR A 386 22.45 -13.36 -3.44
C THR A 386 21.66 -12.41 -2.55
N ARG A 387 21.23 -11.26 -3.08
CA ARG A 387 20.45 -10.28 -2.32
C ARG A 387 19.19 -10.94 -1.78
N LYS A 388 19.12 -11.12 -0.46
CA LYS A 388 17.94 -11.61 0.25
C LYS A 388 16.77 -10.66 0.04
N HIS A 389 15.57 -11.19 -0.07
CA HIS A 389 14.36 -10.37 -0.13
C HIS A 389 13.86 -10.02 1.27
N PHE A 390 13.32 -8.82 1.39
CA PHE A 390 12.75 -8.26 2.63
C PHE A 390 11.30 -7.88 2.41
N VAL A 391 10.50 -7.89 3.47
CA VAL A 391 9.07 -7.58 3.40
C VAL A 391 8.70 -6.63 4.54
N LEU A 392 7.99 -5.57 4.20
CA LEU A 392 7.27 -4.75 5.16
C LEU A 392 5.77 -5.01 5.03
N VAL A 393 5.18 -5.53 6.09
CA VAL A 393 3.73 -5.69 6.22
C VAL A 393 3.15 -4.46 6.90
N ILE A 394 2.20 -3.79 6.25
CA ILE A 394 1.46 -2.63 6.76
C ILE A 394 0.00 -3.00 6.93
N ASP A 395 -0.38 -3.33 8.14
CA ASP A 395 -1.76 -3.66 8.49
C ASP A 395 -2.59 -2.38 8.63
N GLU A 396 -3.87 -2.45 8.24
CA GLU A 396 -4.80 -1.32 8.30
C GLU A 396 -4.27 -0.06 7.60
N ILE A 397 -3.69 -0.23 6.40
CA ILE A 397 -2.97 0.84 5.69
C ILE A 397 -3.84 2.09 5.46
N ASN A 398 -5.16 1.94 5.37
CA ASN A 398 -6.11 3.05 5.21
C ASN A 398 -6.44 3.81 6.49
N ARG A 399 -5.99 3.37 7.68
CA ARG A 399 -6.26 4.06 8.96
C ARG A 399 -5.32 5.22 9.25
N GLY A 400 -4.20 5.30 8.53
CA GLY A 400 -3.26 6.43 8.60
C GLY A 400 -3.42 7.39 7.43
N ASN A 401 -2.96 8.64 7.60
CA ASN A 401 -2.78 9.55 6.47
C ASN A 401 -1.51 9.14 5.71
N ILE A 402 -1.68 8.28 4.71
CA ILE A 402 -0.56 7.64 4.02
C ILE A 402 0.35 8.67 3.35
N SER A 403 -0.19 9.73 2.75
CA SER A 403 0.59 10.79 2.10
C SER A 403 1.45 11.55 3.12
N LYS A 404 0.95 11.76 4.35
CA LYS A 404 1.75 12.31 5.45
C LYS A 404 2.79 11.32 5.98
N ILE A 405 2.44 10.05 6.11
CA ILE A 405 3.33 9.00 6.66
C ILE A 405 4.51 8.72 5.73
N PHE A 406 4.27 8.58 4.43
CA PHE A 406 5.32 8.33 3.45
C PHE A 406 6.06 9.60 3.02
N GLY A 407 5.42 10.78 3.14
CA GLY A 407 6.00 12.05 2.72
C GLY A 407 6.51 12.02 1.28
N GLU A 408 7.75 12.44 1.09
CA GLU A 408 8.49 12.45 -0.18
C GLU A 408 8.81 11.03 -0.70
N LEU A 409 8.75 10.00 0.15
CA LEU A 409 9.08 8.62 -0.22
C LEU A 409 7.98 7.92 -1.01
N ILE A 410 6.79 8.53 -1.09
CA ILE A 410 5.66 7.96 -1.82
C ILE A 410 5.97 7.74 -3.31
N THR A 411 6.91 8.48 -3.89
CA THR A 411 7.38 8.25 -5.26
C THR A 411 8.40 7.11 -5.33
N LEU A 412 9.26 6.95 -4.31
CA LEU A 412 10.32 5.95 -4.30
C LEU A 412 9.82 4.52 -4.10
N ILE A 413 8.62 4.33 -3.54
CA ILE A 413 8.03 3.00 -3.41
C ILE A 413 7.64 2.41 -4.77
N GLU A 414 7.50 3.21 -5.82
CA GLU A 414 7.18 2.73 -7.16
C GLU A 414 8.27 1.78 -7.68
N PRO A 415 7.93 0.61 -8.25
CA PRO A 415 8.93 -0.40 -8.59
C PRO A 415 10.00 0.10 -9.56
N SER A 416 9.65 0.94 -10.53
CA SER A 416 10.57 1.55 -11.52
C SER A 416 11.60 2.49 -10.90
N LYS A 417 11.25 3.14 -9.77
CA LYS A 417 12.04 4.21 -9.12
C LYS A 417 12.97 3.70 -8.03
N ARG A 418 12.98 2.38 -7.79
CA ARG A 418 13.80 1.74 -6.75
C ARG A 418 15.26 1.61 -7.15
N ALA A 419 16.14 1.58 -6.15
CA ALA A 419 17.55 1.35 -6.35
C ALA A 419 17.81 0.02 -7.07
N GLY A 420 18.63 0.05 -8.12
CA GLY A 420 18.90 -1.09 -8.99
C GLY A 420 17.94 -1.24 -10.18
N GLN A 421 17.04 -0.28 -10.41
CA GLN A 421 16.18 -0.22 -11.59
C GLN A 421 16.63 0.90 -12.56
N PRO A 422 16.23 0.85 -13.85
CA PRO A 422 16.69 1.82 -14.85
C PRO A 422 16.35 3.28 -14.53
N GLU A 423 15.20 3.52 -13.88
CA GLU A 423 14.72 4.85 -13.54
C GLU A 423 14.86 5.15 -12.03
N ALA A 424 15.88 4.56 -11.38
CA ALA A 424 16.11 4.71 -9.95
C ALA A 424 16.18 6.18 -9.52
N LEU A 425 15.50 6.52 -8.42
CA LEU A 425 15.50 7.83 -7.81
C LEU A 425 16.02 7.75 -6.37
N SER A 426 16.55 8.88 -5.90
CA SER A 426 16.94 9.09 -4.50
C SER A 426 16.48 10.47 -4.07
N VAL A 427 16.18 10.62 -2.78
CA VAL A 427 15.79 11.91 -2.17
C VAL A 427 16.70 12.22 -0.99
N CYS A 428 16.82 13.49 -0.61
CA CYS A 428 17.47 13.90 0.63
C CYS A 428 16.42 13.92 1.75
N LEU A 429 16.67 13.18 2.84
CA LEU A 429 15.76 13.15 3.98
C LEU A 429 15.84 14.46 4.80
N PRO A 430 14.71 14.99 5.29
CA PRO A 430 14.64 16.33 5.88
C PRO A 430 15.31 16.45 7.25
N TYR A 431 15.33 15.40 8.08
CA TYR A 431 15.92 15.49 9.42
C TYR A 431 17.40 15.09 9.39
N SER A 432 17.74 13.95 8.78
CA SER A 432 19.14 13.50 8.79
C SER A 432 19.99 14.11 7.68
N GLN A 433 19.38 14.74 6.66
CA GLN A 433 20.07 15.25 5.47
C GLN A 433 20.88 14.17 4.72
N GLU A 434 20.46 12.90 4.86
CA GLU A 434 21.10 11.78 4.17
C GLU A 434 20.35 11.47 2.88
N THR A 435 21.08 11.06 1.85
CA THR A 435 20.48 10.55 0.61
C THR A 435 19.87 9.17 0.87
N PHE A 436 18.63 8.99 0.46
CA PHE A 436 17.85 7.79 0.68
C PHE A 436 17.19 7.28 -0.61
N SER A 437 17.17 5.96 -0.78
CA SER A 437 16.49 5.25 -1.86
C SER A 437 15.86 3.96 -1.34
N VAL A 438 14.81 3.49 -2.03
CA VAL A 438 14.13 2.22 -1.69
C VAL A 438 14.76 1.08 -2.50
N PRO A 439 15.28 0.01 -1.89
CA PRO A 439 15.86 -1.12 -2.61
C PRO A 439 14.85 -1.94 -3.41
N ASN A 440 15.26 -2.47 -4.57
CA ASN A 440 14.39 -3.32 -5.41
C ASN A 440 14.05 -4.70 -4.82
N ASN A 441 14.77 -5.13 -3.78
CA ASN A 441 14.53 -6.38 -3.04
C ASN A 441 13.65 -6.22 -1.79
N LEU A 442 13.12 -5.02 -1.53
CA LEU A 442 12.05 -4.81 -0.53
C LEU A 442 10.69 -5.06 -1.15
N HIS A 443 9.79 -5.76 -0.47
CA HIS A 443 8.38 -5.90 -0.85
C HIS A 443 7.49 -5.24 0.20
N ILE A 444 6.42 -4.57 -0.21
CA ILE A 444 5.47 -3.93 0.70
C ILE A 444 4.12 -4.64 0.55
N ILE A 445 3.60 -5.16 1.65
CA ILE A 445 2.31 -5.86 1.70
C ILE A 445 1.37 -5.13 2.64
N GLY A 446 0.31 -4.54 2.12
CA GLY A 446 -0.71 -3.86 2.91
C GLY A 446 -1.95 -4.72 3.15
N THR A 447 -2.67 -4.47 4.24
CA THR A 447 -4.05 -4.91 4.40
C THR A 447 -4.98 -3.70 4.52
N MET A 448 -6.21 -3.85 4.04
CA MET A 448 -7.23 -2.81 4.10
C MET A 448 -8.61 -3.40 4.41
N ASN A 449 -9.28 -2.86 5.43
CA ASN A 449 -10.68 -3.12 5.67
C ASN A 449 -11.55 -2.16 4.85
N THR A 450 -12.42 -2.71 3.99
CA THR A 450 -13.34 -1.89 3.18
C THR A 450 -14.60 -1.46 3.93
N ALA A 451 -14.89 -2.07 5.09
CA ALA A 451 -16.05 -1.73 5.90
C ALA A 451 -15.89 -0.39 6.65
N ASP A 452 -14.65 0.09 6.81
CA ASP A 452 -14.34 1.34 7.51
C ASP A 452 -14.67 2.55 6.62
N ARG A 453 -15.96 2.91 6.58
CA ARG A 453 -16.53 3.96 5.70
C ARG A 453 -15.99 5.37 5.95
N SER A 454 -15.39 5.63 7.12
CA SER A 454 -14.85 6.95 7.52
C SER A 454 -13.46 7.26 6.94
N LEU A 455 -12.81 6.28 6.30
CA LEU A 455 -11.43 6.37 5.80
C LEU A 455 -11.33 6.05 4.29
N ALA A 456 -12.48 6.01 3.60
CA ALA A 456 -12.67 5.25 2.36
C ALA A 456 -12.20 5.92 1.06
N MET A 457 -11.33 6.93 1.10
CA MET A 457 -10.65 7.42 -0.11
C MET A 457 -9.14 7.31 0.06
N MET A 458 -8.62 6.13 -0.28
CA MET A 458 -7.19 5.95 -0.47
C MET A 458 -6.73 6.83 -1.64
N ASP A 459 -5.67 7.60 -1.42
CA ASP A 459 -5.11 8.53 -2.38
C ASP A 459 -4.86 7.84 -3.75
N THR A 460 -5.29 8.48 -4.83
CA THR A 460 -5.06 8.05 -6.23
C THR A 460 -3.58 7.77 -6.49
N ALA A 461 -2.69 8.51 -5.81
CA ALA A 461 -1.26 8.36 -5.91
C ALA A 461 -0.78 6.98 -5.42
N LEU A 462 -1.46 6.38 -4.44
CA LEU A 462 -1.13 5.04 -3.96
C LEU A 462 -1.77 3.95 -4.81
N ARG A 463 -2.96 4.21 -5.35
CA ARG A 463 -3.63 3.25 -6.25
C ARG A 463 -2.77 2.86 -7.45
N ARG A 464 -1.95 3.79 -7.94
CA ARG A 464 -1.00 3.56 -9.04
C ARG A 464 0.25 2.77 -8.65
N ARG A 465 0.55 2.67 -7.34
CA ARG A 465 1.83 2.15 -6.83
C ARG A 465 1.71 0.80 -6.14
N PHE A 466 0.48 0.31 -5.95
CA PHE A 466 0.18 -0.97 -5.32
C PHE A 466 -0.74 -1.81 -6.21
N ASP A 467 -0.49 -3.11 -6.25
CA ASP A 467 -1.43 -4.10 -6.81
C ASP A 467 -2.53 -4.39 -5.79
N PHE A 468 -3.80 -4.24 -6.17
CA PHE A 468 -4.93 -4.48 -5.27
C PHE A 468 -5.48 -5.89 -5.46
N ARG A 469 -5.51 -6.67 -4.38
CA ARG A 469 -6.08 -8.02 -4.34
C ARG A 469 -7.30 -8.05 -3.44
N GLU A 470 -8.45 -8.21 -4.06
CA GLU A 470 -9.71 -8.32 -3.33
C GLU A 470 -9.83 -9.67 -2.62
N MET A 471 -10.32 -9.62 -1.39
CA MET A 471 -10.54 -10.77 -0.52
C MET A 471 -11.97 -10.76 -0.02
N MET A 472 -12.85 -11.41 -0.78
CA MET A 472 -14.25 -11.59 -0.43
C MET A 472 -14.46 -12.78 0.51
N PRO A 473 -15.55 -12.80 1.30
CA PRO A 473 -15.89 -13.95 2.12
C PRO A 473 -16.10 -15.20 1.26
N ASP A 474 -15.39 -16.29 1.57
CA ASP A 474 -15.63 -17.58 0.96
C ASP A 474 -16.78 -18.29 1.69
N CYS A 475 -17.97 -18.22 1.09
CA CYS A 475 -19.18 -18.81 1.65
C CYS A 475 -19.14 -20.35 1.62
N THR A 476 -18.35 -20.95 0.73
CA THR A 476 -18.34 -22.41 0.53
C THR A 476 -17.82 -23.16 1.75
N LEU A 477 -16.95 -22.52 2.53
CA LEU A 477 -16.44 -23.04 3.81
C LEU A 477 -17.55 -23.27 4.86
N LEU A 478 -18.73 -22.66 4.68
CA LEU A 478 -19.85 -22.72 5.61
C LEU A 478 -21.10 -23.41 5.05
N ASP A 479 -21.06 -23.97 3.84
CA ASP A 479 -22.23 -24.57 3.18
C ASP A 479 -22.83 -25.74 3.98
N ASN A 480 -21.99 -26.47 4.72
CA ASN A 480 -22.40 -27.60 5.55
C ASN A 480 -22.66 -27.22 7.01
N THR A 481 -22.49 -25.94 7.37
CA THR A 481 -22.61 -25.47 8.75
C THR A 481 -24.01 -24.95 9.02
N ARG A 482 -24.69 -25.55 9.99
CA ARG A 482 -26.03 -25.15 10.43
C ARG A 482 -26.02 -24.76 11.90
N VAL A 483 -26.63 -23.61 12.22
CA VAL A 483 -26.79 -23.14 13.60
C VAL A 483 -28.26 -22.81 13.81
N LYS A 484 -28.90 -23.48 14.79
CA LYS A 484 -30.34 -23.31 15.11
C LYS A 484 -31.25 -23.45 13.88
N GLY A 485 -30.92 -24.35 12.96
CA GLY A 485 -31.68 -24.57 11.71
C GLY A 485 -31.31 -23.64 10.55
N CYS A 486 -30.55 -22.56 10.78
CA CYS A 486 -30.10 -21.65 9.72
C CYS A 486 -28.82 -22.18 9.04
N CYS A 487 -28.82 -22.26 7.70
CA CYS A 487 -27.62 -22.56 6.92
C CYS A 487 -26.73 -21.32 6.83
N LEU A 488 -25.53 -21.38 7.42
CA LEU A 488 -24.64 -20.23 7.49
C LEU A 488 -24.07 -19.83 6.13
N GLY A 489 -23.75 -20.79 5.26
CA GLY A 489 -23.31 -20.52 3.89
C GLY A 489 -24.35 -19.74 3.08
N HIS A 490 -25.63 -20.14 3.18
CA HIS A 490 -26.72 -19.40 2.52
C HIS A 490 -26.90 -18.00 3.10
N LEU A 491 -26.91 -17.88 4.43
CA LEU A 491 -27.01 -16.59 5.13
C LEU A 491 -25.90 -15.62 4.68
N LEU A 492 -24.66 -16.08 4.65
CA LEU A 492 -23.52 -15.25 4.25
C LEU A 492 -23.61 -14.82 2.78
N ARG A 493 -24.09 -15.68 1.87
CA ARG A 493 -24.37 -15.31 0.46
C ARG A 493 -25.50 -14.30 0.32
N THR A 494 -26.47 -14.28 1.24
CA THR A 494 -27.57 -13.31 1.20
C THR A 494 -27.14 -11.93 1.70
N ILE A 495 -26.18 -11.87 2.62
CA ILE A 495 -25.69 -10.61 3.22
C ILE A 495 -24.68 -9.88 2.31
N ASN A 496 -23.88 -10.63 1.54
CA ASN A 496 -22.92 -10.10 0.58
C ASN A 496 -23.55 -9.97 -0.82
#